data_AF-U2K9M6-F1
#
_entry.id   AF-U2K9M6-F1
#
_cell.length_a   1.000
_cell.length_b   1.000
_cell.length_c   1.000
_cell.angle_alpha   90.00
_cell.angle_beta   90.00
_cell.angle_gamma   90.00
#
_symmetry.space_group_name_H-M   'P 1'
#
loop_
_entity.id
_entity.type
_entity.pdbx_description
1 polymer ?
#
loop_
_entity_poly.entity_id
_entity_poly.type
_entity_poly.pdbx_seq_one_letter_code
_entity_poly.pdbx_strand_id
1 'polypeptide(L)'
;MASKVIFLDVDGTLVDYENHLPESAVEAIRKARANGHLVYICTGRSHAEVPPKLWDIGLDGMIGGNGSYVEHQGEVVMHQMLSEEDSRAIVDWLHERGLEFYLESNNERPLC
;
A
#
# COMPACT_ATOMS: atom_id res chain seq x y z
N MET A 1 -15.29 -20.89 13.50
CA MET A 1 -15.58 -20.55 12.08
C MET A 1 -14.32 -20.78 11.27
N ALA A 2 -14.43 -21.04 9.96
CA ALA A 2 -13.25 -21.14 9.09
C ALA A 2 -12.65 -19.74 8.88
N SER A 3 -11.33 -19.61 9.02
CA SER A 3 -10.62 -18.36 8.75
C SER A 3 -10.79 -17.95 7.29
N LYS A 4 -10.81 -16.65 7.04
CA LYS A 4 -10.97 -16.02 5.72
C LYS A 4 -9.98 -14.88 5.61
N VAL A 5 -9.68 -14.49 4.37
CA VAL A 5 -8.86 -13.33 4.07
C VAL A 5 -9.75 -12.25 3.45
N ILE A 6 -9.62 -11.02 3.93
CA ILE A 6 -10.37 -9.85 3.49
C ILE A 6 -9.37 -8.85 2.92
N PHE A 7 -9.62 -8.38 1.70
CA PHE A 7 -8.84 -7.33 1.05
C PHE A 7 -9.71 -6.09 0.92
N LEU A 8 -9.20 -4.95 1.36
CA LEU A 8 -9.90 -3.67 1.34
C LEU A 8 -9.11 -2.69 0.49
N ASP A 9 -9.75 -2.11 -0.52
CA ASP A 9 -9.22 -0.91 -1.13
C ASP A 9 -9.19 0.26 -0.11
N VAL A 10 -8.34 1.25 -0.35
CA VAL A 10 -8.14 2.39 0.54
C VAL A 10 -8.99 3.58 0.11
N ASP A 11 -8.65 4.21 -1.01
CA ASP A 11 -9.19 5.50 -1.43
C ASP A 11 -10.61 5.39 -2.01
N GLY A 12 -11.60 5.94 -1.31
CA GLY A 12 -13.01 5.81 -1.67
C GLY A 12 -13.68 4.54 -1.14
N THR A 13 -12.93 3.70 -0.40
CA THR A 13 -13.42 2.44 0.19
C THR A 13 -13.24 2.42 1.71
N LEU A 14 -12.00 2.40 2.19
CA LEU A 14 -11.69 2.43 3.63
C LEU A 14 -11.62 3.86 4.18
N VAL A 15 -11.12 4.79 3.36
CA VAL A 15 -11.15 6.23 3.65
C VAL A 15 -11.91 6.94 2.54
N ASP A 16 -12.51 8.08 2.86
CA ASP A 16 -13.04 8.95 1.81
C ASP A 16 -11.90 9.74 1.12
N TYR A 17 -12.26 10.54 0.11
CA TYR A 17 -11.31 11.35 -0.65
C TYR A 17 -10.70 12.52 0.15
N GLU A 18 -11.20 12.80 1.35
CA GLU A 18 -10.61 13.73 2.31
C GLU A 18 -9.71 13.00 3.34
N ASN A 19 -9.42 11.71 3.09
CA ASN A 19 -8.71 10.82 3.98
C ASN A 19 -9.40 10.61 5.35
N HIS A 20 -10.70 10.83 5.47
CA HIS A 20 -11.44 10.49 6.68
C HIS A 20 -11.59 8.98 6.81
N LEU A 21 -11.18 8.42 7.96
CA LEU A 21 -11.37 7.03 8.32
C LEU A 21 -12.57 6.94 9.29
N PRO A 22 -13.71 6.36 8.88
CA PRO A 22 -14.87 6.26 9.75
C PRO A 22 -14.63 5.24 10.88
N GLU A 23 -15.09 5.58 12.09
CA GLU A 23 -14.95 4.72 13.29
C GLU A 23 -15.60 3.35 13.09
N SER A 24 -16.73 3.29 12.38
CA SER A 24 -17.41 2.02 12.06
C SER A 24 -16.55 1.05 11.24
N ALA A 25 -15.68 1.56 10.35
CA ALA A 25 -14.76 0.70 9.60
C ALA A 25 -13.66 0.14 10.51
N VAL A 26 -13.14 0.94 11.42
CA VAL A 26 -12.16 0.52 12.44
C VAL A 26 -12.74 -0.60 13.30
N GLU A 27 -13.96 -0.42 13.79
CA GLU A 27 -14.68 -1.43 14.57
C GLU A 27 -14.91 -2.73 13.77
N ALA A 28 -15.35 -2.60 12.51
CA ALA A 28 -15.61 -3.74 11.64
C ALA A 28 -14.34 -4.55 11.37
N ILE A 29 -13.21 -3.90 11.09
CA ILE A 29 -11.91 -4.55 10.86
C ILE A 29 -11.46 -5.28 12.13
N ARG A 30 -11.48 -4.60 13.29
CA ARG A 30 -11.09 -5.21 14.56
C ARG A 30 -11.96 -6.41 14.91
N LYS A 31 -13.27 -6.33 14.66
CA LYS A 31 -14.21 -7.44 14.87
C LYS A 31 -13.94 -8.60 13.91
N ALA A 32 -13.65 -8.33 12.64
CA ALA A 32 -13.27 -9.37 11.68
C ALA A 32 -12.00 -10.11 12.14
N ARG A 33 -10.99 -9.37 12.59
CA ARG A 33 -9.76 -9.95 13.14
C ARG A 33 -9.98 -10.75 14.41
N ALA A 34 -10.79 -10.23 15.35
CA ALA A 34 -11.17 -10.96 16.57
C ALA A 34 -11.91 -12.29 16.27
N ASN A 35 -12.59 -12.38 15.13
CA ASN A 35 -13.24 -13.61 14.65
C ASN A 35 -12.27 -14.56 13.91
N GLY A 36 -10.98 -14.25 13.85
CA GLY A 36 -9.95 -15.09 13.24
C GLY A 36 -9.77 -14.89 11.73
N HIS A 37 -10.29 -13.80 11.17
CA HIS A 37 -10.02 -13.42 9.78
C HIS A 37 -8.76 -12.57 9.67
N LEU A 38 -8.07 -12.65 8.54
CA LEU A 38 -6.96 -11.77 8.20
C LEU A 38 -7.47 -10.62 7.34
N VAL A 39 -7.00 -9.40 7.60
CA VAL A 39 -7.44 -8.20 6.89
C VAL A 39 -6.23 -7.45 6.33
N TYR A 40 -6.25 -7.21 5.03
CA TYR A 40 -5.20 -6.51 4.30
C TYR A 40 -5.77 -5.31 3.57
N ILE A 41 -4.97 -4.26 3.42
CA ILE A 41 -5.26 -3.22 2.43
C ILE A 41 -4.73 -3.65 1.05
N CYS A 42 -5.43 -3.26 -0.01
CA CYS A 42 -5.07 -3.51 -1.41
C CYS A 42 -5.16 -2.17 -2.15
N THR A 43 -4.04 -1.50 -2.37
CA THR A 43 -4.02 -0.09 -2.74
C THR A 43 -2.94 0.22 -3.78
N GLY A 44 -3.18 1.31 -4.51
CA GLY A 44 -2.16 1.92 -5.37
C GLY A 44 -1.03 2.59 -4.61
N ARG A 45 -1.28 3.01 -3.36
CA ARG A 45 -0.27 3.67 -2.51
C ARG A 45 0.93 2.77 -2.27
N SER A 46 2.11 3.37 -2.26
CA SER A 46 3.32 2.75 -1.71
C SER A 46 3.19 2.55 -0.19
N HIS A 47 4.04 1.72 0.42
CA HIS A 47 4.00 1.51 1.87
C HIS A 47 4.22 2.83 2.63
N ALA A 48 5.13 3.68 2.13
CA ALA A 48 5.45 4.99 2.70
C ALA A 48 4.29 6.00 2.67
N GLU A 49 3.35 5.86 1.73
CA GLU A 49 2.19 6.75 1.59
C GLU A 49 0.98 6.33 2.43
N VAL A 50 1.04 5.14 3.05
CA VAL A 50 -0.02 4.69 3.96
C VAL A 50 0.15 5.37 5.32
N PRO A 51 -0.80 6.22 5.76
CA PRO A 51 -0.66 6.96 7.00
C PRO A 51 -0.72 6.05 8.23
N PRO A 52 0.01 6.37 9.31
CA PRO A 52 0.06 5.57 10.55
C PRO A 52 -1.30 5.12 11.08
N LYS A 53 -2.31 5.99 11.00
CA LYS A 53 -3.68 5.70 11.47
C LYS A 53 -4.33 4.46 10.84
N LEU A 54 -3.95 4.08 9.61
CA LEU A 54 -4.46 2.86 8.97
C LEU A 54 -3.78 1.61 9.55
N TRP A 55 -2.48 1.70 9.84
CA TRP A 55 -1.72 0.65 10.52
C TRP A 55 -2.21 0.44 11.96
N ASP A 56 -2.57 1.52 12.66
CA ASP A 56 -3.08 1.51 14.04
C ASP A 56 -4.44 0.79 14.21
N ILE A 57 -5.16 0.53 13.11
CA ILE A 57 -6.35 -0.34 13.12
C ILE A 57 -5.95 -1.78 13.50
N GLY A 58 -4.71 -2.14 13.18
CA GLY A 58 -4.13 -3.48 13.27
C GLY A 58 -4.40 -4.28 12.02
N LEU A 59 -4.04 -3.79 10.84
CA LEU A 59 -4.08 -4.59 9.61
C LEU A 59 -3.02 -5.70 9.66
N ASP A 60 -3.24 -6.80 8.95
CA ASP A 60 -2.31 -7.95 8.92
C ASP A 60 -1.25 -7.82 7.81
N GLY A 61 -1.34 -6.79 6.96
CA GLY A 61 -0.37 -6.47 5.91
C GLY A 61 -0.98 -5.64 4.78
N MET A 62 -0.30 -5.60 3.64
CA MET A 62 -0.77 -4.88 2.46
C MET A 62 -0.43 -5.56 1.13
N ILE A 63 -1.24 -5.26 0.12
CA ILE A 63 -0.89 -5.29 -1.28
C ILE A 63 -0.80 -3.83 -1.72
N GLY A 64 0.40 -3.34 -2.02
CA GLY A 64 0.71 -1.95 -2.31
C GLY A 64 1.23 -1.73 -3.73
N GLY A 65 1.40 -0.47 -4.13
CA GLY A 65 1.96 -0.10 -5.43
C GLY A 65 1.21 -0.74 -6.60
N ASN A 66 -0.12 -0.84 -6.51
CA ASN A 66 -1.00 -1.54 -7.45
C ASN A 66 -0.64 -3.03 -7.65
N GLY A 67 -0.18 -3.69 -6.59
CA GLY A 67 0.17 -5.12 -6.60
C GLY A 67 1.64 -5.41 -6.83
N SER A 68 2.48 -4.40 -6.99
CA SER A 68 3.94 -4.55 -7.09
C SER A 68 4.61 -4.85 -5.75
N TYR A 69 3.94 -4.60 -4.63
CA TYR A 69 4.43 -4.87 -3.28
C TYR A 69 3.41 -5.70 -2.49
N VAL A 70 3.87 -6.73 -1.78
CA VAL A 70 3.03 -7.57 -0.90
C VAL A 70 3.77 -7.84 0.39
N GLU A 71 3.10 -7.57 1.50
CA GLU A 71 3.60 -7.75 2.85
C GLU A 71 2.58 -8.50 3.71
N HIS A 72 3.10 -9.43 4.52
CA HIS A 72 2.33 -10.18 5.51
C HIS A 72 3.03 -10.09 6.86
N GLN A 73 2.35 -9.49 7.84
CA GLN A 73 2.84 -9.40 9.24
C GLN A 73 4.24 -8.81 9.35
N GLY A 74 4.53 -7.75 8.59
CA GLY A 74 5.84 -7.09 8.55
C GLY A 74 6.87 -7.78 7.66
N GLU A 75 6.56 -8.94 7.08
CA GLU A 75 7.46 -9.67 6.19
C GLU A 75 7.08 -9.43 4.72
N VAL A 76 8.05 -8.98 3.92
CA VAL A 76 7.87 -8.76 2.48
C VAL A 76 7.80 -10.11 1.77
N VAL A 77 6.64 -10.41 1.19
CA VAL A 77 6.39 -11.64 0.43
C VAL A 77 6.74 -11.44 -1.05
N MET A 78 6.46 -10.26 -1.58
CA MET A 78 6.75 -9.90 -2.97
C MET A 78 7.10 -8.43 -3.07
N HIS A 79 8.14 -8.11 -3.84
CA HIS A 79 8.48 -6.74 -4.20
C HIS A 79 9.05 -6.71 -5.62
N GLN A 80 8.20 -6.33 -6.57
CA GLN A 80 8.53 -6.23 -7.98
C GLN A 80 8.82 -4.77 -8.33
N MET A 81 10.09 -4.48 -8.58
CA MET A 81 10.55 -3.15 -8.95
C MET A 81 10.75 -3.03 -10.46
N LEU A 82 10.71 -1.80 -10.97
CA LEU A 82 11.32 -1.50 -12.27
C LEU A 82 12.84 -1.75 -12.18
N SER A 83 13.43 -2.21 -13.28
CA SER A 83 14.89 -2.32 -13.35
C SER A 83 15.53 -0.94 -13.30
N GLU A 84 16.79 -0.85 -12.89
CA GLU A 84 17.53 0.42 -12.95
C GLU A 84 17.62 0.94 -14.39
N GLU A 85 17.81 0.04 -15.36
CA GLU A 85 17.87 0.37 -16.78
C GLU A 85 16.56 0.99 -17.28
N ASP A 86 15.41 0.35 -16.99
CA ASP A 86 14.10 0.87 -17.36
C ASP A 86 13.82 2.21 -16.66
N SER A 87 14.13 2.28 -15.37
CA SER A 87 13.92 3.50 -14.58
C SER A 87 14.71 4.66 -15.16
N ARG A 88 15.98 4.44 -15.52
CA ARG A 88 16.83 5.46 -16.14
C ARG A 88 16.32 5.86 -17.52
N ALA A 89 15.96 4.89 -18.37
CA ALA A 89 15.44 5.17 -19.70
C ALA A 89 14.15 5.99 -19.66
N ILE A 90 13.25 5.70 -18.71
CA ILE A 90 12.00 6.44 -18.52
C ILE A 90 12.28 7.87 -18.03
N VAL A 91 13.15 8.02 -17.02
CA VAL A 91 13.53 9.32 -16.45
C VAL A 91 14.18 10.22 -17.51
N ASP A 92 15.14 9.71 -18.27
CA ASP A 92 15.81 10.46 -19.33
C ASP A 92 14.79 10.90 -20.40
N TRP A 93 13.89 10.01 -20.81
CA TRP A 93 12.84 10.30 -21.79
C TRP A 93 11.89 11.43 -21.33
N LEU A 94 11.53 11.47 -20.04
CA LEU A 94 10.69 12.49 -19.43
C LEU A 94 11.42 13.84 -19.34
N HIS A 95 12.67 13.83 -18.87
CA HIS A 95 13.52 15.03 -18.78
C HIS A 95 13.74 15.69 -20.14
N GLU A 96 14.06 14.92 -21.17
CA GLU A 96 14.26 15.42 -22.54
C GLU A 96 13.04 16.18 -23.10
N ARG A 97 11.85 15.90 -22.56
CA ARG A 97 10.57 16.50 -22.97
C ARG A 97 10.08 17.58 -22.02
N GLY A 98 10.81 17.86 -20.94
CA GLY A 98 10.38 18.79 -19.90
C GLY A 98 9.08 18.36 -19.23
N LEU A 99 8.87 17.05 -19.06
CA LEU A 99 7.70 16.49 -18.38
C LEU A 99 8.02 16.27 -16.90
N GLU A 100 7.15 16.78 -16.03
CA GLU A 100 7.22 16.57 -14.59
C GLU A 100 6.84 15.13 -14.22
N PHE A 101 7.53 14.58 -13.23
CA PHE A 101 7.26 13.24 -12.70
C PHE A 101 7.74 13.13 -11.26
N TYR A 102 7.35 12.03 -10.62
CA TYR A 102 7.91 11.60 -9.35
C TYR A 102 8.15 10.09 -9.39
N LEU A 103 9.07 9.60 -8.56
CA LEU A 103 9.36 8.18 -8.43
C LEU A 103 8.96 7.72 -7.03
N GLU A 104 8.24 6.62 -6.96
CA GLU A 104 7.93 5.94 -5.71
C GLU A 104 8.92 4.81 -5.47
N SER A 105 9.41 4.70 -4.23
CA SER A 105 10.25 3.59 -3.80
C SER A 105 9.98 3.27 -2.35
N ASN A 106 9.97 1.96 -2.04
CA ASN A 106 9.96 1.48 -0.67
C ASN A 106 11.39 1.20 -0.14
N ASN A 107 12.43 1.51 -0.93
CA ASN A 107 13.81 1.33 -0.50
C ASN A 107 14.29 2.58 0.26
N GLU A 108 14.71 2.41 1.50
CA GLU A 108 15.33 3.49 2.31
C GLU A 108 16.74 3.89 1.84
N ARG A 109 17.20 3.41 0.67
CA ARG A 109 18.46 3.90 0.12
C ARG A 109 18.21 5.27 -0.50
N PRO A 110 18.95 6.31 -0.09
CA PRO A 110 18.84 7.62 -0.73
C PRO A 110 19.07 7.44 -2.23
N LEU A 111 18.15 7.98 -3.02
CA LEU A 111 18.34 8.18 -4.46
C LEU A 111 19.57 9.09 -4.60
N CYS A 112 20.58 8.59 -5.33
CA CYS A 112 21.90 9.17 -5.63
C CYS A 112 22.87 9.43 -4.47
#